data_AF-A0A7X7MGR8-F1
#
_entry.id   AF-A0A7X7MGR8-F1
#
_cell.length_a   1.000
_cell.length_b   1.000
_cell.length_c   1.000
_cell.angle_alpha   90.00
_cell.angle_beta   90.00
_cell.angle_gamma   90.00
#
_symmetry.space_group_name_H-M   'P 1'
#
loop_
_entity.id
_entity.type
_entity.pdbx_description
1 polymer ?
#
loop_
_entity_poly.entity_id
_entity_poly.type
_entity_poly.pdbx_seq_one_letter_code
_entity_poly.pdbx_strand_id
1 'polypeptide(L)'
;MTPGWREQLEREPEIRPHLERLARKFIRTGVAPKSFTFNLGPSQPAVRRALEFLFGGGRWMDGKLVVQLPERLRAVDALQALADHLGVVSAAEMDGRGEAVPAKVLLRQKLLHPGCGRLLDVLGQSEDLARLFRSRTQAEGLLDGLLRAVERLRDNHAAITLSQLGADALQDSKALRAGALRKLLVAMLALEAEAEDDDPAQVLGRFGVIDNPYTTLALLYGPVAYGDADGRVWDWPARLHGAGQAA
;
A
#
# COMPACT_ATOMS: atom_id res chain seq x y z
N MET A 1 -31.69 15.97 16.71
CA MET A 1 -32.33 15.09 15.72
C MET A 1 -31.25 14.22 15.11
N THR A 2 -31.32 12.90 15.28
CA THR A 2 -30.37 11.96 14.72
C THR A 2 -30.43 12.03 13.19
N PRO A 3 -29.32 12.18 12.47
CA PRO A 3 -29.39 12.26 11.01
C PRO A 3 -29.88 10.90 10.47
N GLY A 4 -30.77 10.92 9.49
CA GLY A 4 -31.55 9.75 9.00
C GLY A 4 -30.74 8.61 8.37
N TRP A 5 -29.42 8.55 8.58
CA TRP A 5 -28.56 7.50 8.07
C TRP A 5 -28.80 6.14 8.71
N ARG A 6 -29.25 6.03 9.98
CA ARG A 6 -29.58 4.72 10.59
C ARG A 6 -30.72 4.03 9.87
N GLU A 7 -31.83 4.74 9.73
CA GLU A 7 -33.01 4.25 9.04
C GLU A 7 -32.71 3.89 7.59
N GLN A 8 -31.85 4.67 6.92
CA GLN A 8 -31.43 4.37 5.55
C GLN A 8 -30.46 3.19 5.46
N LEU A 9 -29.57 2.99 6.45
CA LEU A 9 -28.69 1.82 6.51
C LEU A 9 -29.47 0.53 6.79
N GLU A 10 -30.55 0.61 7.57
CA GLU A 10 -31.45 -0.52 7.81
C GLU A 10 -32.27 -0.87 6.55
N ARG A 11 -32.74 0.15 5.81
CA ARG A 11 -33.49 -0.04 4.56
C ARG A 11 -32.61 -0.50 3.40
N GLU A 12 -31.43 0.09 3.26
CA GLU A 12 -30.52 -0.13 2.14
C GLU A 12 -29.08 -0.32 2.67
N PRO A 13 -28.72 -1.51 3.15
CA PRO A 13 -27.39 -1.79 3.73
C PRO A 13 -26.23 -1.47 2.77
N GLU A 14 -26.49 -1.52 1.47
CA GLU A 14 -25.50 -1.25 0.43
C GLU A 14 -25.02 0.21 0.36
N ILE A 15 -25.69 1.16 1.04
CA ILE A 15 -25.14 2.53 1.16
C ILE A 15 -23.93 2.59 2.11
N ARG A 16 -23.72 1.55 2.93
CA ARG A 16 -22.67 1.51 3.96
C ARG A 16 -21.27 1.83 3.44
N PRO A 17 -20.74 1.21 2.36
CA PRO A 17 -19.39 1.50 1.87
C PRO A 17 -19.23 2.96 1.42
N HIS A 18 -20.31 3.59 0.96
CA HIS A 18 -20.30 4.99 0.56
C HIS A 18 -20.21 5.92 1.77
N LEU A 19 -20.99 5.65 2.82
CA LEU A 19 -20.95 6.42 4.07
C LEU A 19 -19.64 6.21 4.84
N GLU A 20 -19.08 5.00 4.82
CA GLU A 20 -17.76 4.72 5.42
C GLU A 20 -16.65 5.57 4.79
N ARG A 21 -16.68 5.79 3.47
CA ARG A 21 -15.70 6.66 2.81
C ARG A 21 -15.82 8.12 3.25
N LEU A 22 -17.04 8.60 3.47
CA LEU A 22 -17.28 9.94 4.00
C LEU A 22 -16.76 10.04 5.43
N ALA A 23 -17.12 9.09 6.29
CA ALA A 23 -16.65 9.02 7.68
C ALA A 23 -15.12 8.96 7.76
N ARG A 24 -14.47 8.09 6.95
CA ARG A 24 -13.00 8.01 6.88
C ARG A 24 -12.37 9.33 6.44
N LYS A 25 -12.99 10.04 5.47
CA LYS A 25 -12.49 11.35 5.04
C LYS A 25 -12.57 12.35 6.19
N PHE A 26 -13.71 12.43 6.87
CA PHE A 26 -13.91 13.30 8.04
C PHE A 26 -12.91 13.00 9.15
N ILE A 27 -12.81 11.74 9.58
CA ILE A 27 -11.89 11.31 10.63
C ILE A 27 -10.42 11.61 10.28
N ARG A 28 -10.05 11.45 9.01
CA ARG A 28 -8.69 11.77 8.54
C ARG A 28 -8.39 13.27 8.51
N THR A 29 -9.36 14.10 8.11
CA THR A 29 -9.12 15.55 7.90
C THR A 29 -9.55 16.42 9.08
N GLY A 30 -10.32 15.89 10.03
CA GLY A 30 -10.94 16.65 11.12
C GLY A 30 -11.99 17.67 10.67
N VAL A 31 -12.27 17.73 9.35
CA VAL A 31 -13.09 18.77 8.72
C VAL A 31 -14.18 18.14 7.88
N ALA A 32 -15.42 18.57 8.13
CA ALA A 32 -16.58 18.18 7.34
C ALA A 32 -16.49 18.81 5.93
N PRO A 33 -16.42 18.00 4.85
CA PRO A 33 -16.32 18.56 3.51
C PRO A 33 -17.64 19.22 3.10
N LYS A 34 -17.58 20.35 2.38
CA LYS A 34 -18.77 21.01 1.82
C LYS A 34 -19.47 20.12 0.77
N SER A 35 -18.68 19.43 -0.04
CA SER A 35 -19.15 18.48 -1.05
C SER A 35 -18.38 17.17 -0.98
N PHE A 36 -19.02 16.09 -1.42
CA PHE A 36 -18.42 14.77 -1.48
C PHE A 36 -18.72 14.07 -2.79
N THR A 37 -17.72 13.40 -3.36
CA THR A 37 -17.83 12.68 -4.62
C THR A 37 -17.68 11.18 -4.38
N PHE A 38 -18.70 10.43 -4.78
CA PHE A 38 -18.67 8.97 -4.77
C PHE A 38 -18.03 8.47 -6.07
N ASN A 39 -16.70 8.21 -6.02
CA ASN A 39 -15.87 7.91 -7.21
C ASN A 39 -16.27 6.66 -8.00
N LEU A 40 -16.94 5.70 -7.35
CA LEU A 40 -17.68 4.64 -8.00
C LEU A 40 -19.14 5.00 -7.73
N GLY A 41 -19.82 5.57 -8.73
CA GLY A 41 -21.23 5.86 -8.60
C GLY A 41 -21.97 4.56 -8.25
N PRO A 42 -22.94 4.58 -7.32
CA PRO A 42 -23.66 3.36 -6.98
C PRO A 42 -24.27 2.78 -8.25
N SER A 43 -24.02 1.51 -8.56
CA SER A 43 -24.59 0.88 -9.76
C SER A 43 -26.10 0.68 -9.59
N GLN A 44 -26.53 0.41 -8.36
CA GLN A 44 -27.92 0.11 -8.03
C GLN A 44 -28.79 1.37 -7.87
N PRO A 45 -29.95 1.45 -8.54
CA PRO A 45 -30.87 2.59 -8.43
C PRO A 45 -31.37 2.88 -7.00
N ALA A 46 -31.54 1.84 -6.17
CA ALA A 46 -31.98 1.98 -4.79
C ALA A 46 -30.94 2.72 -3.93
N VAL A 47 -29.68 2.29 -4.01
CA VAL A 47 -28.53 2.95 -3.35
C VAL A 47 -28.38 4.40 -3.82
N ARG A 48 -28.59 4.67 -5.11
CA ARG A 48 -28.59 6.06 -5.65
C ARG A 48 -29.64 6.91 -4.97
N ARG A 49 -30.90 6.46 -4.97
CA ARG A 49 -32.02 7.20 -4.37
C ARG A 49 -31.83 7.41 -2.88
N ALA A 50 -31.31 6.41 -2.17
CA ALA A 50 -31.01 6.52 -0.74
C ALA A 50 -29.93 7.57 -0.45
N LEU A 51 -28.84 7.59 -1.22
CA LEU A 51 -27.82 8.64 -1.08
C LEU A 51 -28.37 10.02 -1.45
N GLU A 52 -29.06 10.17 -2.58
CA GLU A 52 -29.67 11.43 -2.98
C GLU A 52 -30.66 11.94 -1.92
N PHE A 53 -31.48 11.07 -1.34
CA PHE A 53 -32.38 11.41 -0.24
C PHE A 53 -31.62 11.92 1.00
N LEU A 54 -30.55 11.22 1.41
CA LEU A 54 -29.75 11.61 2.58
C LEU A 54 -29.13 13.00 2.42
N PHE A 55 -28.61 13.30 1.23
CA PHE A 55 -27.91 14.56 0.96
C PHE A 55 -28.81 15.67 0.40
N GLY A 56 -30.11 15.41 0.16
CA GLY A 56 -31.04 16.39 -0.40
C GLY A 56 -30.84 16.65 -1.89
N GLY A 57 -30.33 15.66 -2.62
CA GLY A 57 -30.03 15.69 -4.04
C GLY A 57 -28.55 15.40 -4.35
N GLY A 58 -28.24 15.32 -5.63
CA GLY A 58 -26.88 15.13 -6.11
C GLY A 58 -26.77 15.42 -7.60
N ARG A 59 -25.56 15.79 -8.03
CA ARG A 59 -25.24 16.00 -9.44
C ARG A 59 -24.41 14.83 -9.95
N TRP A 60 -24.84 14.28 -11.07
CA TRP A 60 -24.07 13.25 -11.78
C TRP A 60 -23.06 13.89 -12.73
N MET A 61 -21.79 13.52 -12.60
CA MET A 61 -20.70 13.94 -13.48
C MET A 61 -19.80 12.74 -13.75
N ASP A 62 -19.64 12.37 -15.02
CA ASP A 62 -18.76 11.28 -15.47
C ASP A 62 -18.94 9.96 -14.69
N GLY A 63 -20.20 9.55 -14.49
CA GLY A 63 -20.53 8.31 -13.75
C GLY A 63 -20.35 8.39 -12.23
N LYS A 64 -20.06 9.57 -11.68
CA LYS A 64 -19.89 9.82 -10.24
C LYS A 64 -21.04 10.66 -9.71
N LEU A 65 -21.49 10.31 -8.51
CA LEU A 65 -22.45 11.12 -7.77
C LEU A 65 -21.70 12.14 -6.92
N VAL A 66 -21.95 13.42 -7.16
CA VAL A 66 -21.43 14.54 -6.37
C VAL A 66 -22.56 15.13 -5.55
N VAL A 67 -22.40 15.12 -4.23
CA VAL A 67 -23.40 15.64 -3.29
C VAL A 67 -22.85 16.84 -2.54
N GLN A 68 -23.73 17.80 -2.22
CA GLN A 68 -23.45 18.84 -1.23
C GLN A 68 -23.88 18.31 0.12
N LEU A 69 -23.06 18.48 1.16
CA LEU A 69 -23.44 18.07 2.50
C LEU A 69 -24.31 19.16 3.14
N PRO A 70 -25.58 18.86 3.46
CA PRO A 70 -26.43 19.77 4.22
C PRO A 70 -25.77 20.15 5.54
N GLU A 71 -26.06 21.35 6.07
CA GLU A 71 -25.46 21.83 7.34
C GLU A 71 -25.63 20.84 8.49
N ARG A 72 -26.81 20.22 8.60
CA ARG A 72 -27.10 19.16 9.58
C ARG A 72 -26.15 17.96 9.50
N LEU A 73 -25.61 17.65 8.31
CA LEU A 73 -24.65 16.57 8.08
C LEU A 73 -23.20 17.06 8.12
N ARG A 74 -22.97 18.38 8.15
CA ARG A 74 -21.63 18.97 8.34
C ARG A 74 -21.30 19.21 9.81
N ALA A 75 -22.28 19.11 10.70
CA ALA A 75 -22.05 19.16 12.15
C ALA A 75 -21.05 18.06 12.56
N VAL A 76 -20.04 18.46 13.33
CA VAL A 76 -18.98 17.56 13.83
C VAL A 76 -19.61 16.37 14.55
N ASP A 77 -20.56 16.63 15.45
CA ASP A 77 -21.27 15.58 16.21
C ASP A 77 -22.03 14.60 15.31
N ALA A 78 -22.59 15.07 14.19
CA ALA A 78 -23.34 14.23 13.26
C ALA A 78 -22.42 13.28 12.48
N LEU A 79 -21.24 13.76 12.06
CA LEU A 79 -20.24 12.96 11.37
C LEU A 79 -19.48 12.04 12.33
N GLN A 80 -19.24 12.47 13.57
CA GLN A 80 -18.68 11.63 14.62
C GLN A 80 -19.66 10.49 14.95
N ALA A 81 -20.94 10.78 15.17
CA ALA A 81 -21.95 9.75 15.42
C ALA A 81 -22.10 8.75 14.26
N LEU A 82 -21.91 9.21 13.01
CA LEU A 82 -21.85 8.34 11.84
C LEU A 82 -20.61 7.45 11.87
N ALA A 83 -19.44 8.03 12.17
CA ALA A 83 -18.17 7.30 12.27
C ALA A 83 -18.25 6.23 13.38
N ASP A 84 -18.75 6.58 14.56
CA ASP A 84 -18.93 5.67 15.69
C ASP A 84 -19.87 4.52 15.33
N HIS A 85 -21.00 4.81 14.69
CA HIS A 85 -21.96 3.78 14.28
C HIS A 85 -21.39 2.84 13.22
N LEU A 86 -20.56 3.36 12.31
CA LEU A 86 -19.90 2.55 11.28
C LEU A 86 -18.63 1.85 11.77
N GLY A 87 -18.19 2.12 13.01
CA GLY A 87 -16.93 1.61 13.57
C GLY A 87 -15.69 2.22 12.90
N VAL A 88 -15.80 3.42 12.34
CA VAL A 88 -14.71 4.13 11.67
C VAL A 88 -13.92 4.92 12.71
N VAL A 89 -12.79 4.37 13.12
CA VAL A 89 -11.83 5.01 14.04
C VAL A 89 -10.70 5.71 13.29
N SER A 90 -10.05 6.68 13.94
CA SER A 90 -8.87 7.35 13.38
C SER A 90 -7.72 6.38 13.17
N ALA A 91 -6.89 6.62 12.15
CA ALA A 91 -5.63 5.90 12.01
C ALA A 91 -4.77 6.04 13.28
N ALA A 92 -4.81 7.21 13.95
CA ALA A 92 -4.12 7.44 15.22
C ALA A 92 -4.72 6.63 16.39
N GLU A 93 -6.04 6.38 16.39
CA GLU A 93 -6.70 5.53 17.39
C GLU A 93 -6.51 4.03 17.09
N MET A 94 -6.34 3.67 15.81
CA MET A 94 -5.89 2.34 15.39
C MET A 94 -4.42 2.10 15.73
N ASP A 95 -3.58 3.14 15.74
CA ASP A 95 -2.17 3.06 16.15
C ASP A 95 -2.06 2.90 17.68
N GLY A 96 -2.98 3.49 18.45
CA GLY A 96 -3.04 3.32 19.92
C GLY A 96 -3.63 2.00 20.43
N ARG A 97 -4.34 1.24 19.59
CA ARG A 97 -4.86 -0.10 19.91
C ARG A 97 -4.02 -1.16 19.20
N GLY A 98 -2.80 -1.34 19.69
CA GLY A 98 -1.92 -2.42 19.26
C GLY A 98 -2.50 -3.78 19.65
N GLU A 99 -3.43 -4.33 18.86
CA GLU A 99 -3.52 -5.78 18.78
C GLU A 99 -2.21 -6.26 18.16
N ALA A 100 -1.40 -6.89 18.99
CA ALA A 100 -0.14 -7.51 18.59
C ALA A 100 -0.39 -8.50 17.44
N VAL A 101 0.62 -8.67 16.59
CA VAL A 101 0.62 -9.74 15.58
C VAL A 101 0.28 -11.05 16.31
N PRO A 102 -0.73 -11.82 15.88
CA PRO A 102 -1.16 -12.99 16.64
C PRO A 102 0.03 -13.94 16.89
N ALA A 103 0.34 -14.24 18.16
CA ALA A 103 1.53 -15.02 18.51
C ALA A 103 1.59 -16.39 17.80
N LYS A 104 0.41 -16.99 17.55
CA LYS A 104 0.28 -18.24 16.77
C LYS A 104 0.68 -18.08 15.29
N VAL A 105 0.50 -16.90 14.70
CA VAL A 105 0.96 -16.61 13.34
C VAL A 105 2.49 -16.53 13.34
N LEU A 106 3.08 -15.73 14.24
CA LEU A 106 4.55 -15.62 14.33
C LEU A 106 5.22 -16.98 14.56
N LEU A 107 4.66 -17.80 15.45
CA LEU A 107 5.16 -19.16 15.69
C LEU A 107 5.10 -20.01 14.42
N ARG A 108 3.99 -20.00 13.68
CA ARG A 108 3.87 -20.73 12.40
C ARG A 108 4.89 -20.23 11.37
N GLN A 109 5.06 -18.93 11.25
CA GLN A 109 6.04 -18.34 10.32
C GLN A 109 7.48 -18.73 10.68
N LYS A 110 7.83 -18.80 11.96
CA LYS A 110 9.15 -19.28 12.40
C LYS A 110 9.41 -20.75 12.05
N LEU A 111 8.35 -21.58 12.03
CA LEU A 111 8.46 -22.97 11.62
C LEU A 111 8.59 -23.11 10.09
N LEU A 112 7.94 -22.24 9.32
CA LEU A 112 7.98 -22.24 7.86
C LEU A 112 9.27 -21.62 7.30
N HIS A 113 9.81 -20.61 7.99
CA HIS A 113 10.98 -19.82 7.59
C HIS A 113 12.04 -19.87 8.69
N PRO A 114 12.69 -21.02 8.92
CA PRO A 114 13.65 -21.17 10.03
C PRO A 114 14.85 -20.22 9.90
N GLY A 115 15.23 -19.83 8.68
CA GLY A 115 16.28 -18.85 8.42
C GLY A 115 15.90 -17.41 8.78
N CYS A 116 14.63 -17.13 9.10
CA CYS A 116 14.13 -15.79 9.42
C CYS A 116 13.75 -15.64 10.91
N GLY A 117 14.20 -16.53 11.79
CA GLY A 117 13.83 -16.52 13.21
C GLY A 117 14.11 -15.20 13.93
N ARG A 118 15.35 -14.68 13.80
CA ARG A 118 15.76 -13.37 14.37
C ARG A 118 14.92 -12.23 13.81
N LEU A 119 14.70 -12.22 12.49
CA LEU A 119 13.88 -11.22 11.83
C LEU A 119 12.43 -11.24 12.33
N LEU A 120 11.83 -12.42 12.53
CA LEU A 120 10.48 -12.58 13.06
C LEU A 120 10.36 -12.17 14.53
N ASP A 121 11.42 -12.31 15.32
CA ASP A 121 11.47 -11.78 16.70
C ASP A 121 11.39 -10.25 16.73
N VAL A 122 12.18 -9.59 15.89
CA VAL A 122 12.19 -8.12 15.79
C VAL A 122 10.88 -7.59 15.19
N LEU A 123 10.42 -8.19 14.08
CA LEU A 123 9.18 -7.79 13.42
C LEU A 123 7.94 -8.02 14.28
N GLY A 124 7.95 -9.02 15.16
CA GLY A 124 6.84 -9.28 16.08
C GLY A 124 6.54 -8.10 17.01
N GLN A 125 7.51 -7.20 17.19
CA GLN A 125 7.40 -5.96 17.97
C GLN A 125 7.16 -4.72 17.10
N SER A 126 7.18 -4.86 15.76
CA SER A 126 7.05 -3.75 14.82
C SER A 126 5.60 -3.29 14.64
N GLU A 127 5.39 -1.98 14.72
CA GLU A 127 4.08 -1.36 14.47
C GLU A 127 3.65 -1.53 13.00
N ASP A 128 4.59 -1.53 12.05
CA ASP A 128 4.28 -1.70 10.63
C ASP A 128 3.71 -3.09 10.34
N LEU A 129 4.24 -4.13 10.99
CA LEU A 129 3.69 -5.47 10.89
C LEU A 129 2.31 -5.55 11.55
N ALA A 130 2.15 -4.98 12.75
CA ALA A 130 0.85 -4.92 13.41
C ALA A 130 -0.19 -4.20 12.54
N ARG A 131 0.19 -3.10 11.88
CA ARG A 131 -0.66 -2.34 10.95
C ARG A 131 -1.06 -3.15 9.72
N LEU A 132 -0.18 -4.02 9.20
CA LEU A 132 -0.52 -4.94 8.12
C LEU A 132 -1.66 -5.89 8.54
N PHE A 133 -1.55 -6.49 9.73
CA PHE A 133 -2.56 -7.41 10.28
C PHE A 133 -3.90 -6.73 10.59
N ARG A 134 -3.88 -5.46 11.02
CA ARG A 134 -5.11 -4.67 11.21
C ARG A 134 -5.81 -4.29 9.89
N SER A 135 -5.06 -4.14 8.80
CA SER A 135 -5.58 -3.53 7.56
C SER A 135 -5.89 -4.51 6.43
N ARG A 136 -5.41 -5.76 6.51
CA ARG A 136 -5.52 -6.74 5.42
C ARG A 136 -6.05 -8.07 5.93
N THR A 137 -7.12 -8.56 5.30
CA THR A 137 -7.70 -9.89 5.57
C THR A 137 -6.74 -11.04 5.24
N GLN A 138 -5.76 -10.81 4.37
CA GLN A 138 -4.76 -11.80 3.93
C GLN A 138 -3.34 -11.50 4.49
N ALA A 139 -3.25 -10.81 5.63
CA ALA A 139 -1.96 -10.38 6.19
C ALA A 139 -0.96 -11.52 6.43
N GLU A 140 -1.42 -12.70 6.86
CA GLU A 140 -0.56 -13.86 7.07
C GLU A 140 0.07 -14.36 5.76
N GLY A 141 -0.71 -14.43 4.67
CA GLY A 141 -0.18 -14.81 3.35
C GLY A 141 0.76 -13.77 2.76
N LEU A 142 0.50 -12.48 3.00
CA LEU A 142 1.41 -11.39 2.62
C LEU A 142 2.73 -11.46 3.39
N LEU A 143 2.69 -11.80 4.68
CA LEU A 143 3.89 -12.00 5.49
C LEU A 143 4.70 -13.21 4.99
N ASP A 144 4.07 -14.37 4.76
CA ASP A 144 4.73 -15.55 4.18
C ASP A 144 5.39 -15.21 2.83
N GLY A 145 4.69 -14.52 1.93
CA GLY A 145 5.27 -14.09 0.66
C GLY A 145 6.47 -13.16 0.82
N LEU A 146 6.42 -12.20 1.75
CA LEU A 146 7.57 -11.33 2.03
C LEU A 146 8.77 -12.09 2.61
N LEU A 147 8.54 -13.06 3.50
CA LEU A 147 9.61 -13.90 4.05
C LEU A 147 10.26 -14.74 2.95
N ARG A 148 9.46 -15.36 2.07
CA ARG A 148 9.99 -16.07 0.89
C ARG A 148 10.83 -15.17 -0.01
N ALA A 149 10.41 -13.92 -0.19
CA ALA A 149 11.18 -12.94 -0.96
C ALA A 149 12.53 -12.65 -0.30
N VAL A 150 12.56 -12.44 1.01
CA VAL A 150 13.81 -12.23 1.78
C VAL A 150 14.73 -13.44 1.69
N GLU A 151 14.22 -14.65 1.92
CA GLU A 151 15.00 -15.89 1.81
C GLU A 151 15.60 -16.06 0.40
N ARG A 152 14.78 -15.83 -0.63
CA ARG A 152 15.25 -15.89 -2.03
C ARG A 152 16.37 -14.88 -2.31
N LEU A 153 16.21 -13.64 -1.85
CA LEU A 153 17.19 -12.57 -2.09
C LEU A 153 18.49 -12.80 -1.31
N ARG A 154 18.42 -13.46 -0.16
CA ARG A 154 19.58 -13.87 0.62
C ARG A 154 20.36 -14.98 -0.08
N ASP A 155 19.66 -15.98 -0.63
CA ASP A 155 20.28 -17.16 -1.20
C ASP A 155 20.67 -16.99 -2.68
N ASN A 156 20.07 -16.02 -3.38
CA ASN A 156 20.26 -15.78 -4.81
C ASN A 156 20.49 -14.29 -5.11
N HIS A 157 21.70 -13.95 -5.54
CA HIS A 157 22.11 -12.59 -5.90
C HIS A 157 21.82 -12.21 -7.36
N ALA A 158 21.06 -13.03 -8.10
CA ALA A 158 20.66 -12.67 -9.46
C ALA A 158 19.76 -11.42 -9.44
N ALA A 159 20.07 -10.48 -10.32
CA ALA A 159 19.35 -9.22 -10.40
C ALA A 159 17.85 -9.44 -10.67
N ILE A 160 16.98 -8.80 -9.88
CA ILE A 160 15.53 -8.93 -9.99
C ILE A 160 14.85 -7.58 -9.81
N THR A 161 13.76 -7.32 -10.54
CA THR A 161 12.99 -6.09 -10.36
C THR A 161 11.95 -6.24 -9.25
N LEU A 162 11.56 -5.14 -8.61
CA LEU A 162 10.44 -5.14 -7.64
C LEU A 162 9.13 -5.68 -8.24
N SER A 163 8.91 -5.48 -9.55
CA SER A 163 7.72 -6.00 -10.22
C SER A 163 7.76 -7.52 -10.36
N GLN A 164 8.91 -8.08 -10.71
CA GLN A 164 9.08 -9.53 -10.80
C GLN A 164 9.00 -10.17 -9.42
N LEU A 165 9.68 -9.59 -8.42
CA LEU A 165 9.65 -10.07 -7.05
C LEU A 165 8.22 -10.08 -6.49
N GLY A 166 7.44 -9.03 -6.76
CA GLY A 166 6.02 -8.95 -6.36
C GLY A 166 5.14 -9.99 -7.06
N ALA A 167 5.40 -10.27 -8.34
CA ALA A 167 4.68 -11.31 -9.08
C ALA A 167 4.97 -12.71 -8.50
N ASP A 168 6.25 -13.01 -8.25
CA ASP A 168 6.69 -14.33 -7.81
C ASP A 168 6.27 -14.63 -6.36
N ALA A 169 6.39 -13.63 -5.47
CA ALA A 169 6.21 -13.84 -4.04
C ALA A 169 4.80 -13.47 -3.54
N LEU A 170 4.13 -12.51 -4.19
CA LEU A 170 2.84 -11.96 -3.73
C LEU A 170 1.72 -12.10 -4.77
N GLN A 171 1.99 -12.73 -5.92
CA GLN A 171 1.05 -12.85 -7.05
C GLN A 171 0.53 -11.49 -7.55
N ASP A 172 1.29 -10.41 -7.32
CA ASP A 172 0.94 -9.05 -7.73
C ASP A 172 2.20 -8.25 -8.07
N SER A 173 2.41 -8.02 -9.37
CA SER A 173 3.57 -7.27 -9.91
C SER A 173 3.59 -5.78 -9.53
N LYS A 174 2.56 -5.28 -8.86
CA LYS A 174 2.47 -3.90 -8.37
C LYS A 174 2.62 -3.79 -6.86
N ALA A 175 2.51 -4.89 -6.11
CA ALA A 175 2.48 -4.89 -4.65
C ALA A 175 3.70 -4.23 -4.01
N LEU A 176 4.88 -4.37 -4.61
CA LEU A 176 6.15 -3.87 -4.09
C LEU A 176 6.63 -2.56 -4.73
N ARG A 177 5.88 -1.97 -5.67
CA ARG A 177 6.32 -0.73 -6.34
C ARG A 177 6.36 0.45 -5.37
N ALA A 178 5.42 0.50 -4.44
CA ALA A 178 5.29 1.57 -3.44
C ALA A 178 4.47 1.11 -2.22
N GLY A 179 4.44 1.95 -1.19
CA GLY A 179 3.53 1.78 -0.05
C GLY A 179 4.04 0.83 1.04
N ALA A 180 3.11 0.34 1.86
CA ALA A 180 3.42 -0.35 3.12
C ALA A 180 4.20 -1.66 2.93
N LEU A 181 3.85 -2.47 1.93
CA LEU A 181 4.54 -3.75 1.67
C LEU A 181 5.99 -3.52 1.23
N ARG A 182 6.25 -2.51 0.39
CA ARG A 182 7.61 -2.11 0.02
C ARG A 182 8.40 -1.64 1.25
N LYS A 183 7.81 -0.80 2.10
CA LYS A 183 8.46 -0.34 3.33
C LYS A 183 8.82 -1.52 4.25
N LEU A 184 7.90 -2.47 4.42
CA LEU A 184 8.11 -3.65 5.25
C LEU A 184 9.22 -4.54 4.67
N LEU A 185 9.23 -4.77 3.36
CA LEU A 185 10.30 -5.50 2.67
C LEU A 185 11.67 -4.84 2.87
N VAL A 186 11.75 -3.52 2.69
CA VAL A 186 13.01 -2.78 2.88
C VAL A 186 13.49 -2.90 4.34
N ALA A 187 12.60 -2.73 5.31
CA ALA A 187 12.95 -2.89 6.73
C ALA A 187 13.45 -4.31 7.05
N MET A 188 12.81 -5.33 6.47
CA MET A 188 13.26 -6.72 6.58
C MET A 188 14.67 -6.92 6.03
N LEU A 189 14.94 -6.42 4.82
CA LEU A 189 16.24 -6.54 4.18
C LEU A 189 17.32 -5.72 4.92
N ALA A 190 16.97 -4.55 5.44
CA ALA A 190 17.87 -3.73 6.24
C ALA A 190 18.28 -4.45 7.54
N LEU A 191 17.34 -5.13 8.20
CA LEU A 191 17.63 -5.97 9.37
C LEU A 191 18.53 -7.16 9.03
N GLU A 192 18.30 -7.82 7.89
CA GLU A 192 19.15 -8.93 7.44
C GLU A 192 20.57 -8.47 7.07
N ALA A 193 20.73 -7.26 6.55
CA ALA A 193 22.01 -6.67 6.18
C ALA A 193 22.70 -5.88 7.30
N GLU A 194 22.10 -5.79 8.50
CA GLU A 194 22.53 -4.93 9.61
C GLU A 194 22.80 -3.48 9.15
N ALA A 195 21.85 -2.94 8.40
CA ALA A 195 21.95 -1.67 7.68
C ALA A 195 20.68 -0.82 7.84
N GLU A 196 20.16 -0.69 9.06
CA GLU A 196 18.90 0.04 9.31
C GLU A 196 18.96 1.53 8.99
N ASP A 197 20.16 2.13 9.00
CA ASP A 197 20.39 3.54 8.69
C ASP A 197 20.57 3.83 7.18
N ASP A 198 20.67 2.80 6.34
CA ASP A 198 20.85 2.96 4.90
C ASP A 198 19.58 3.49 4.22
N ASP A 199 19.76 4.24 3.12
CA ASP A 199 18.65 4.62 2.27
C ASP A 199 17.97 3.38 1.63
N PRO A 200 16.63 3.34 1.50
CA PRO A 200 15.91 2.22 0.90
C PRO A 200 16.46 1.72 -0.45
N ALA A 201 16.97 2.61 -1.32
CA ALA A 201 17.55 2.20 -2.60
C ALA A 201 18.89 1.47 -2.41
N GLN A 202 19.69 1.88 -1.43
CA GLN A 202 20.96 1.22 -1.09
C GLN A 202 20.69 -0.18 -0.53
N VAL A 203 19.74 -0.32 0.39
CA VAL A 203 19.33 -1.62 0.92
C VAL A 203 18.88 -2.55 -0.21
N LEU A 204 17.98 -2.11 -1.08
CA LEU A 204 17.51 -2.91 -2.21
C LEU A 204 18.65 -3.31 -3.16
N GLY A 205 19.56 -2.37 -3.45
CA GLY A 205 20.72 -2.62 -4.31
C GLY A 205 21.68 -3.69 -3.78
N ARG A 206 21.90 -3.75 -2.44
CA ARG A 206 22.73 -4.79 -1.80
C ARG A 206 22.22 -6.20 -2.06
N PHE A 207 20.91 -6.36 -2.18
CA PHE A 207 20.25 -7.64 -2.47
C PHE A 207 19.98 -7.86 -3.96
N GLY A 208 20.58 -7.06 -4.85
CA GLY A 208 20.39 -7.20 -6.30
C GLY A 208 18.99 -6.80 -6.78
N VAL A 209 18.23 -6.06 -5.97
CA VAL A 209 16.88 -5.59 -6.35
C VAL A 209 16.99 -4.29 -7.12
N ILE A 210 16.53 -4.33 -8.37
CA ILE A 210 16.43 -3.17 -9.24
C ILE A 210 15.13 -2.43 -8.90
N ASP A 211 15.27 -1.34 -8.14
CA ASP A 211 14.19 -0.39 -7.87
C ASP A 211 13.91 0.44 -9.13
N ASN A 212 12.65 0.46 -9.55
CA ASN A 212 12.28 0.93 -10.88
C ASN A 212 11.26 2.07 -10.78
N PRO A 213 11.69 3.34 -10.75
CA PRO A 213 10.80 4.46 -11.02
C PRO A 213 10.56 4.62 -12.54
N TYR A 214 11.61 4.47 -13.36
CA TYR A 214 11.61 4.58 -14.82
C TYR A 214 12.88 3.91 -15.39
N THR A 215 12.88 2.61 -15.68
CA THR A 215 13.83 2.11 -16.70
C THR A 215 13.24 2.47 -18.05
N THR A 216 13.82 3.49 -18.68
CA THR A 216 13.71 3.62 -20.12
C THR A 216 14.59 2.54 -20.71
N LEU A 217 13.98 1.49 -21.24
CA LEU A 217 14.69 0.52 -22.07
C LEU A 217 14.97 1.22 -23.40
N ALA A 218 16.17 1.79 -23.54
CA ALA A 218 16.62 2.42 -24.77
C ALA A 218 17.33 1.36 -25.62
N LEU A 219 16.74 1.01 -26.75
CA LEU A 219 17.44 0.25 -27.78
C LEU A 219 18.27 1.24 -28.59
N LEU A 220 19.60 1.17 -28.47
CA LEU A 220 20.52 2.03 -29.20
C LEU A 220 21.05 1.26 -30.42
N TYR A 221 20.87 1.82 -31.61
CA TYR A 221 21.46 1.32 -32.85
C TYR A 221 22.63 2.22 -33.26
N GLY A 222 23.85 1.85 -32.86
CA GLY A 222 25.07 2.57 -33.21
C GLY A 222 26.10 2.61 -32.09
N PRO A 223 27.31 3.14 -32.34
CA PRO A 223 28.34 3.31 -31.32
C PRO A 223 27.86 4.32 -30.26
N VAL A 224 28.05 3.98 -28.99
CA VAL A 224 27.64 4.80 -27.84
C VAL A 224 28.88 5.19 -27.06
N ALA A 225 29.12 6.48 -26.92
CA ALA A 225 30.18 7.01 -26.07
C ALA A 225 29.54 7.66 -24.84
N TYR A 226 29.96 7.24 -23.64
CA TYR A 226 29.53 7.84 -22.38
C TYR A 226 30.64 8.74 -21.84
N GLY A 227 30.34 10.01 -21.59
CA GLY A 227 31.23 10.94 -20.90
C GLY A 227 30.89 11.03 -19.41
N ASP A 228 31.86 10.84 -18.52
CA ASP A 228 31.67 11.14 -17.09
C ASP A 228 31.92 12.62 -16.77
N ALA A 229 31.59 13.03 -15.54
CA ALA A 229 31.74 14.41 -15.07
C ALA A 229 33.20 14.89 -15.02
N ASP A 230 34.16 13.96 -15.03
CA ASP A 230 35.59 14.21 -15.02
C ASP A 230 36.17 14.26 -16.46
N GLY A 231 35.32 14.21 -17.48
CA GLY A 231 35.69 14.32 -18.89
C GLY A 231 36.24 13.05 -19.51
N ARG A 232 36.13 11.89 -18.84
CA ARG A 232 36.55 10.61 -19.41
C ARG A 232 35.45 10.07 -20.31
N VAL A 233 35.86 9.60 -21.48
CA VAL A 233 34.95 9.01 -22.47
C VAL A 233 35.12 7.50 -22.49
N TRP A 234 33.99 6.81 -22.36
CA TRP A 234 33.87 5.36 -22.35
C TRP A 234 33.16 4.93 -23.63
N ASP A 235 33.92 4.35 -24.57
CA ASP A 235 33.40 3.91 -25.87
C ASP A 235 32.86 2.48 -25.82
N TRP A 236 31.55 2.36 -25.99
CA TRP A 236 30.78 1.12 -26.07
C TRP A 236 30.31 0.89 -27.51
N PRO A 237 30.41 -0.32 -28.13
CA PRO A 237 30.89 -1.61 -27.63
C PRO A 237 32.34 -1.96 -28.04
N ALA A 238 33.08 -1.04 -28.66
CA ALA A 238 34.38 -1.33 -29.30
C ALA A 238 35.42 -1.97 -28.37
N ARG A 239 35.47 -1.54 -27.09
CA ARG A 239 36.41 -2.11 -26.10
C ARG A 239 35.97 -3.48 -25.55
N LEU A 240 34.68 -3.78 -25.47
CA LEU A 240 34.18 -5.11 -25.07
C LEU A 240 34.46 -6.16 -26.13
N HIS A 241 34.22 -5.80 -27.40
CA HIS A 241 34.51 -6.67 -28.54
C HIS A 241 36.01 -6.90 -28.70
N GLY A 242 36.84 -5.88 -28.45
CA GLY A 242 38.29 -6.00 -28.40
C GLY A 242 38.81 -6.85 -27.23
N ALA A 243 38.01 -7.03 -26.17
CA ALA A 243 38.32 -7.86 -25.01
C ALA A 243 37.73 -9.28 -25.09
N GLY A 244 37.10 -9.65 -26.20
CA GLY A 244 36.57 -11.00 -26.44
C GLY A 244 35.33 -11.36 -25.63
N GLN A 245 34.59 -10.39 -25.08
CA GLN A 245 33.33 -10.64 -24.39
C GLN A 245 32.13 -10.34 -25.30
N ALA A 246 31.08 -11.15 -25.17
CA ALA A 246 29.83 -10.95 -25.91
C ALA A 246 29.13 -9.69 -25.40
N ALA A 247 28.75 -8.81 -26.33
CA ALA A 247 27.98 -7.60 -26.08
C ALA A 247 26.50 -7.91 -25.80
#